data_AF-A0A284RTB2-F1
#
_entry.id   AF-A0A284RTB2-F1
#
_cell.length_a   1.000
_cell.length_b   1.000
_cell.length_c   1.000
_cell.angle_alpha   90.00
_cell.angle_beta   90.00
_cell.angle_gamma   90.00
#
_symmetry.space_group_name_H-M   'P 1'
#
loop_
_entity.id
_entity.type
_entity.pdbx_description
1 polymer ?
#
loop_
_entity_poly.entity_id
_entity_poly.type
_entity_poly.pdbx_seq_one_letter_code
_entity_poly.pdbx_strand_id
1 'polypeptide(L)'
;MSRFVRASKYRHVFGQAAKKDHGFENVKVTGSAWDTNVISASAEYISVNWNASGGGAFAILPLPSPFVPHPSLPYKLPDSLPLARSHTAPVLDTEWSPHDDSLVASAGEDGKVMIWKVSPDVFEGWGAEGWVPKDFDPVWRIDASPRKVGQVLFHPTAENVLASASGEHLVKLWDLARTEDPQLVLSGHTDTIQSIAFSPTGTLLATTCRDRKLRLFDSRAGGDAVRAVDGHGGIKGTRVMWMGDLGKIATTGFSKMSERQVGIWDVGQGLANEKTTALDQSAGVVMPFWSDNNILFLAGKGDGNIRYYEYESSSLYALSEYKSSDPQRGMCFLPRRALNISECEIARAYKVHGSSIEPIAFIVPRKADSFQSDIYPPAPAKEPSLTAGEYFSGRGEVTRKLVNLDTGKTVTSSGGASPAPTKTASAPVPAPASIAVSFSQPASASTPTAPPMSASRSYSQPEPSPVRKETTPPPLARKESTPAPAKSASPVDDPENVQLKAELREAREKIRNLELQLEATKANAKRAAEALLNV
;
A
#
# COMPACT_ATOMS: atom_id res chain seq x y z
N MET A 1 5.35 10.68 -47.56
CA MET A 1 4.33 10.33 -46.54
C MET A 1 4.45 11.33 -45.41
N SER A 2 3.55 12.32 -45.33
CA SER A 2 3.50 13.21 -44.17
C SER A 2 3.15 12.37 -42.95
N ARG A 3 4.08 12.24 -42.00
CA ARG A 3 3.86 11.52 -40.75
C ARG A 3 2.70 12.20 -40.02
N PHE A 4 1.52 11.59 -40.01
CA PHE A 4 0.37 12.14 -39.29
C PHE A 4 0.74 12.21 -37.81
N VAL A 5 0.92 13.42 -37.30
CA VAL A 5 1.34 13.66 -35.94
C VAL A 5 0.07 13.68 -35.08
N ARG A 6 -0.15 12.65 -34.25
CA ARG A 6 -1.30 12.57 -33.32
C ARG A 6 -1.45 13.90 -32.56
N ALA A 7 -2.62 14.53 -32.62
CA ALA A 7 -2.88 15.74 -31.85
C ALA A 7 -2.99 15.38 -30.35
N SER A 8 -2.26 16.08 -29.50
CA SER A 8 -2.33 15.92 -28.05
C SER A 8 -1.99 17.25 -27.42
N LYS A 9 -2.81 17.68 -26.47
CA LYS A 9 -2.59 18.88 -25.66
C LYS A 9 -1.40 18.74 -24.73
N TYR A 10 -1.02 17.49 -24.43
CA TYR A 10 0.01 17.14 -23.46
C TYR A 10 1.33 16.74 -24.11
N ARG A 11 1.44 16.77 -25.45
CA ARG A 11 2.67 16.41 -26.18
C ARG A 11 3.93 17.08 -25.62
N HIS A 12 3.80 18.34 -25.21
CA HIS A 12 4.92 19.17 -24.77
C HIS A 12 4.97 19.35 -23.25
N VAL A 13 4.25 18.51 -22.48
CA VAL A 13 4.42 18.49 -21.03
C VAL A 13 5.88 18.20 -20.71
N PHE A 14 6.44 18.97 -19.78
CA PHE A 14 7.79 18.79 -19.28
C PHE A 14 7.82 18.85 -17.75
N GLY A 15 8.75 18.13 -17.14
CA GLY A 15 9.00 18.20 -15.70
C GLY A 15 10.04 19.26 -15.40
N GLN A 16 9.68 20.26 -14.61
CA GLN A 16 10.55 21.29 -14.06
C GLN A 16 10.94 20.92 -12.63
N ALA A 17 12.22 20.61 -12.44
CA ALA A 17 12.80 20.43 -11.11
C ALA A 17 12.80 21.76 -10.36
N ALA A 18 12.54 21.70 -9.06
CA ALA A 18 12.71 22.84 -8.18
C ALA A 18 14.19 23.24 -8.09
N LYS A 19 14.45 24.51 -7.73
CA LYS A 19 15.78 24.88 -7.27
C LYS A 19 16.11 24.12 -6.00
N LYS A 20 17.40 23.92 -5.73
CA LYS A 20 17.88 23.12 -4.60
C LYS A 20 17.32 23.58 -3.24
N ASP A 21 17.20 24.87 -3.04
CA ASP A 21 16.71 25.54 -1.82
C ASP A 21 15.18 25.58 -1.70
N HIS A 22 14.45 25.08 -2.70
CA HIS A 22 12.99 24.96 -2.69
C HIS A 22 12.52 23.57 -2.19
N GLY A 23 13.41 22.58 -2.16
CA GLY A 23 13.16 21.24 -1.63
C GLY A 23 13.63 21.07 -0.18
N PHE A 24 13.89 19.83 0.19
CA PHE A 24 14.53 19.50 1.48
C PHE A 24 15.81 18.69 1.27
N GLU A 25 16.83 18.96 2.09
CA GLU A 25 18.07 18.20 2.24
C GLU A 25 18.22 17.69 3.68
N ASN A 26 19.16 16.76 3.89
CA ASN A 26 19.42 16.09 5.17
C ASN A 26 18.23 15.25 5.68
N VAL A 27 17.38 14.77 4.77
CA VAL A 27 16.28 13.86 5.07
C VAL A 27 16.83 12.48 5.42
N LYS A 28 16.52 11.98 6.62
CA LYS A 28 16.94 10.63 7.06
C LYS A 28 15.91 9.61 6.60
N VAL A 29 15.84 9.36 5.30
CA VAL A 29 14.87 8.44 4.68
C VAL A 29 15.07 7.00 5.18
N THR A 30 13.98 6.31 5.52
CA THR A 30 13.95 4.92 6.03
C THR A 30 14.86 3.96 5.26
N GLY A 31 15.52 3.04 5.95
CA GLY A 31 16.30 1.95 5.34
C GLY A 31 15.46 0.72 4.97
N SER A 32 14.15 0.72 5.26
CA SER A 32 13.29 -0.42 4.99
C SER A 32 13.26 -0.77 3.50
N ALA A 33 13.40 -2.07 3.20
CA ALA A 33 13.29 -2.62 1.85
C ALA A 33 11.83 -2.85 1.43
N TRP A 34 10.86 -2.44 2.25
CA TRP A 34 9.46 -2.62 1.92
C TRP A 34 9.05 -1.77 0.72
N ASP A 35 8.34 -2.40 -0.21
CA ASP A 35 7.99 -1.76 -1.46
C ASP A 35 6.75 -0.88 -1.28
N THR A 36 6.90 0.30 -0.68
CA THR A 36 5.91 1.41 -0.68
C THR A 36 6.50 2.64 -1.36
N ASN A 37 5.74 3.74 -1.37
CA ASN A 37 6.15 5.00 -1.97
C ASN A 37 7.14 5.78 -1.10
N VAL A 38 7.31 5.41 0.18
CA VAL A 38 8.20 6.04 1.19
C VAL A 38 7.81 7.46 1.60
N ILE A 39 7.09 8.17 0.74
CA ILE A 39 6.59 9.53 0.92
C ILE A 39 5.10 9.58 0.51
N SER A 40 4.30 10.42 1.16
CA SER A 40 2.93 10.77 0.76
C SER A 40 2.70 12.27 0.99
N ALA A 41 1.68 12.85 0.35
CA ALA A 41 1.41 14.29 0.40
C ALA A 41 -0.10 14.60 0.54
N SER A 42 -0.42 15.57 1.38
CA SER A 42 -1.70 16.28 1.37
C SER A 42 -1.58 17.59 0.58
N ALA A 43 -2.59 18.46 0.63
CA ALA A 43 -2.48 19.81 0.09
C ALA A 43 -1.63 20.76 0.95
N GLU A 44 -1.26 20.36 2.18
CA GLU A 44 -0.59 21.23 3.16
C GLU A 44 0.74 20.66 3.66
N TYR A 45 0.91 19.34 3.66
CA TYR A 45 2.05 18.67 4.25
C TYR A 45 2.53 17.49 3.40
N ILE A 46 3.77 17.06 3.65
CA ILE A 46 4.30 15.78 3.21
C ILE A 46 4.64 14.92 4.43
N SER A 47 4.49 13.62 4.29
CA SER A 47 5.00 12.62 5.22
C SER A 47 6.13 11.83 4.56
N VAL A 48 7.22 11.57 5.27
CA VAL A 48 8.32 10.72 4.76
C VAL A 48 8.75 9.72 5.84
N ASN A 49 8.76 8.44 5.48
CA ASN A 49 9.17 7.38 6.40
C ASN A 49 10.62 7.60 6.80
N TRP A 50 10.87 7.64 8.11
CA TRP A 50 12.12 8.15 8.67
C TRP A 50 12.96 7.04 9.28
N ASN A 51 14.27 7.14 9.09
CA ASN A 51 15.24 6.26 9.72
C ASN A 51 15.54 6.77 11.14
N ALA A 52 14.75 6.31 12.11
CA ALA A 52 14.90 6.66 13.50
C ALA A 52 15.87 5.72 14.24
N SER A 53 16.57 6.25 15.24
CA SER A 53 17.39 5.46 16.16
C SER A 53 16.50 4.79 17.20
N GLY A 54 15.92 3.65 16.85
CA GLY A 54 15.00 2.87 17.70
C GLY A 54 13.52 3.12 17.40
N GLY A 55 12.71 2.06 17.47
CA GLY A 55 11.29 2.10 17.10
C GLY A 55 11.07 2.39 15.60
N GLY A 56 9.91 2.95 15.28
CA GLY A 56 9.57 3.48 13.96
C GLY A 56 9.08 4.91 14.04
N ALA A 57 9.47 5.71 13.06
CA ALA A 57 8.99 7.08 12.92
C ALA A 57 8.82 7.47 11.45
N PHE A 58 8.10 8.56 11.24
CA PHE A 58 8.10 9.31 10.00
C PHE A 58 8.15 10.81 10.31
N ALA A 59 8.68 11.60 9.38
CA ALA A 59 8.65 13.05 9.49
C ALA A 59 7.39 13.60 8.82
N ILE A 60 6.85 14.67 9.38
CA ILE A 60 5.80 15.49 8.76
C ILE A 60 6.40 16.87 8.54
N LEU A 61 6.36 17.35 7.30
CA LEU A 61 6.95 18.63 6.91
C LEU A 61 5.91 19.45 6.13
N PRO A 62 5.87 20.78 6.31
CA PRO A 62 5.09 21.64 5.44
C PRO A 62 5.47 21.49 3.97
N LEU A 63 4.48 21.65 3.11
CA LEU A 63 4.58 21.33 1.69
C LEU A 63 5.61 22.20 0.95
N PRO A 64 6.68 21.63 0.36
CA PRO A 64 7.60 22.41 -0.45
C PRO A 64 7.00 22.76 -1.81
N SER A 65 7.33 23.95 -2.33
CA SER A 65 6.88 24.44 -3.63
C SER A 65 8.04 24.45 -4.63
N PRO A 66 7.87 23.96 -5.87
CA PRO A 66 8.93 24.05 -6.88
C PRO A 66 9.20 25.49 -7.34
N PHE A 67 8.26 26.41 -7.11
CA PHE A 67 8.30 27.77 -7.66
C PHE A 67 8.92 28.80 -6.73
N VAL A 68 8.77 28.61 -5.42
CA VAL A 68 9.22 29.55 -4.39
C VAL A 68 9.80 28.80 -3.19
N PRO A 69 10.83 29.34 -2.53
CA PRO A 69 11.33 28.76 -1.29
C PRO A 69 10.30 28.91 -0.16
N HIS A 70 10.33 28.00 0.80
CA HIS A 70 9.47 28.13 1.97
C HIS A 70 9.89 29.35 2.81
N PRO A 71 8.97 30.22 3.24
CA PRO A 71 9.32 31.51 3.86
C PRO A 71 10.08 31.38 5.18
N SER A 72 9.77 30.36 5.97
CA SER A 72 10.29 30.20 7.34
C SER A 72 11.01 28.88 7.60
N LEU A 73 11.03 27.93 6.65
CA LEU A 73 11.61 26.62 6.90
C LEU A 73 12.98 26.52 6.25
N PRO A 74 14.00 26.00 6.97
CA PRO A 74 15.27 25.74 6.38
C PRO A 74 15.16 24.57 5.39
N TYR A 75 15.65 24.77 4.16
CA TYR A 75 15.72 23.68 3.17
C TYR A 75 16.65 22.55 3.63
N LYS A 76 17.70 22.85 4.40
CA LYS A 76 18.52 21.85 5.10
C LYS A 76 17.87 21.53 6.44
N LEU A 77 17.31 20.33 6.57
CA LEU A 77 16.68 19.93 7.81
C LEU A 77 17.73 19.81 8.92
N PRO A 78 17.42 20.29 10.15
CA PRO A 78 18.25 20.08 11.32
C PRO A 78 18.25 18.61 11.75
N ASP A 79 19.21 18.22 12.59
CA ASP A 79 19.26 16.86 13.12
C ASP A 79 18.07 16.50 14.02
N SER A 80 17.51 17.52 14.69
CA SER A 80 16.35 17.46 15.56
C SER A 80 15.16 18.20 14.94
N LEU A 81 14.07 17.49 14.69
CA LEU A 81 12.81 18.03 14.16
C LEU A 81 11.63 17.24 14.74
N PRO A 82 10.40 17.78 14.69
CA PRO A 82 9.17 17.08 15.08
C PRO A 82 9.02 15.80 14.26
N LEU A 83 8.95 14.66 14.94
CA LEU A 83 8.68 13.37 14.31
C LEU A 83 7.43 12.73 14.91
N ALA A 84 6.77 11.89 14.12
CA ALA A 84 5.71 11.02 14.61
C ALA A 84 6.33 9.73 15.14
N ARG A 85 6.63 9.69 16.46
CA ARG A 85 7.31 8.56 17.13
C ARG A 85 6.38 7.82 18.08
N SER A 86 5.70 6.81 17.58
CA SER A 86 4.93 5.90 18.45
C SER A 86 4.95 4.45 17.98
N HIS A 87 5.38 4.16 16.75
CA HIS A 87 5.59 2.80 16.31
C HIS A 87 6.79 2.17 17.03
N THR A 88 6.67 0.90 17.41
CA THR A 88 7.75 0.17 18.09
C THR A 88 8.70 -0.53 17.12
N ALA A 89 8.42 -0.48 15.81
CA ALA A 89 9.24 -1.00 14.73
C ALA A 89 9.06 -0.13 13.47
N PRO A 90 9.91 -0.25 12.41
CA PRO A 90 9.91 0.66 11.27
C PRO A 90 8.53 0.93 10.66
N VAL A 91 8.29 2.20 10.32
CA VAL A 91 7.10 2.62 9.55
C VAL A 91 7.28 2.19 8.10
N LEU A 92 6.28 1.46 7.58
CA LEU A 92 6.28 0.89 6.25
C LEU A 92 5.52 1.74 5.25
N ASP A 93 4.46 2.42 5.68
CA ASP A 93 3.64 3.24 4.80
C ASP A 93 2.99 4.41 5.54
N THR A 94 2.75 5.50 4.82
CA THR A 94 1.96 6.62 5.31
C THR A 94 1.02 7.09 4.20
N GLU A 95 -0.19 7.50 4.58
CA GLU A 95 -1.18 8.01 3.63
C GLU A 95 -1.99 9.14 4.24
N TRP A 96 -2.15 10.24 3.49
CA TRP A 96 -2.95 11.39 3.92
C TRP A 96 -4.43 11.16 3.66
N SER A 97 -5.27 11.69 4.54
CA SER A 97 -6.72 11.68 4.31
C SER A 97 -7.05 12.54 3.08
N PRO A 98 -7.84 12.02 2.11
CA PRO A 98 -8.33 12.84 1.01
C PRO A 98 -9.29 13.92 1.49
N HIS A 99 -9.85 13.76 2.70
CA HIS A 99 -10.86 14.61 3.30
C HIS A 99 -10.34 15.60 4.33
N ASP A 100 -9.10 15.43 4.78
CA ASP A 100 -8.50 16.27 5.82
C ASP A 100 -6.99 16.37 5.61
N ASP A 101 -6.53 17.53 5.14
CA ASP A 101 -5.12 17.79 4.81
C ASP A 101 -4.18 17.70 6.00
N SER A 102 -4.71 17.71 7.22
CA SER A 102 -3.94 17.62 8.45
C SER A 102 -4.00 16.23 9.09
N LEU A 103 -4.71 15.27 8.48
CA LEU A 103 -4.85 13.92 9.00
C LEU A 103 -4.03 12.94 8.16
N VAL A 104 -3.12 12.20 8.81
CA VAL A 104 -2.28 11.18 8.16
C VAL A 104 -2.39 9.87 8.91
N ALA A 105 -2.43 8.76 8.18
CA ALA A 105 -2.34 7.41 8.72
C ALA A 105 -0.93 6.87 8.50
N SER A 106 -0.46 6.02 9.42
CA SER A 106 0.78 5.27 9.29
C SER A 106 0.57 3.80 9.61
N ALA A 107 1.36 2.95 8.96
CA ALA A 107 1.40 1.51 9.20
C ALA A 107 2.85 1.05 9.42
N GLY A 108 3.04 0.09 10.35
CA GLY A 108 4.38 -0.32 10.78
C GLY A 108 4.63 -1.83 10.79
N GLU A 109 5.91 -2.19 10.94
CA GLU A 109 6.34 -3.57 11.17
C GLU A 109 5.84 -4.16 12.48
N ASP A 110 5.46 -3.29 13.42
CA ASP A 110 4.85 -3.64 14.71
C ASP A 110 3.39 -4.10 14.58
N GLY A 111 2.84 -4.10 13.36
CA GLY A 111 1.47 -4.54 13.08
C GLY A 111 0.41 -3.52 13.49
N LYS A 112 0.82 -2.31 13.87
CA LYS A 112 -0.07 -1.23 14.26
C LYS A 112 -0.39 -0.34 13.07
N VAL A 113 -1.59 0.24 13.13
CA VAL A 113 -1.98 1.40 12.33
C VAL A 113 -2.22 2.55 13.29
N MET A 114 -1.65 3.72 13.00
CA MET A 114 -1.82 4.91 13.84
C MET A 114 -2.29 6.08 12.99
N ILE A 115 -3.12 6.93 13.58
CA ILE A 115 -3.66 8.12 12.91
C ILE A 115 -3.17 9.34 13.65
N TRP A 116 -2.73 10.35 12.92
CA TRP A 116 -2.04 11.53 13.43
C TRP A 116 -2.74 12.77 12.90
N LYS A 117 -2.88 13.78 13.75
CA LYS A 117 -3.44 15.08 13.39
C LYS A 117 -2.35 16.13 13.54
N VAL A 118 -2.11 16.85 12.47
CA VAL A 118 -1.11 17.92 12.41
C VAL A 118 -1.75 19.22 12.85
N SER A 119 -1.06 19.94 13.71
CA SER A 119 -1.43 21.28 14.11
C SER A 119 -0.36 22.26 13.60
N PRO A 120 -0.74 23.35 12.90
CA PRO A 120 0.24 24.27 12.27
C PRO A 120 1.24 24.91 13.26
N ASP A 121 0.82 25.10 14.52
CA ASP A 121 1.64 25.63 15.62
C ASP A 121 2.89 24.81 15.92
N VAL A 122 2.92 23.52 15.55
CA VAL A 122 4.13 22.68 15.68
C VAL A 122 5.31 23.24 14.87
N PHE A 123 5.02 24.01 13.81
CA PHE A 123 6.01 24.61 12.92
C PHE A 123 6.23 26.10 13.18
N GLU A 124 5.45 26.71 14.08
CA GLU A 124 5.61 28.13 14.41
C GLU A 124 6.95 28.39 15.11
N GLY A 125 7.66 29.42 14.66
CA GLY A 125 8.97 29.75 15.18
C GLY A 125 10.07 28.72 14.85
N TRP A 126 9.83 27.77 13.93
CA TRP A 126 10.87 26.84 13.50
C TRP A 126 12.11 27.61 13.05
N GLY A 127 13.24 27.37 13.71
CA GLY A 127 14.52 28.00 13.39
C GLY A 127 14.78 29.29 14.15
N ALA A 128 13.83 29.75 14.97
CA ALA A 128 14.07 30.80 15.94
C ALA A 128 14.93 30.29 17.11
N GLU A 129 15.63 31.21 17.78
CA GLU A 129 16.41 30.91 18.98
C GLU A 129 15.49 30.35 20.09
N GLY A 130 15.90 29.23 20.69
CA GLY A 130 15.13 28.57 21.75
C GLY A 130 13.95 27.72 21.28
N TRP A 131 13.69 27.61 19.97
CA TRP A 131 12.69 26.69 19.45
C TRP A 131 13.13 25.24 19.70
N VAL A 132 12.20 24.42 20.20
CA VAL A 132 12.44 23.00 20.50
C VAL A 132 11.39 22.17 19.75
N PRO A 133 11.81 21.13 18.99
CA PRO A 133 10.87 20.27 18.29
C PRO A 133 9.99 19.51 19.28
N LYS A 134 8.68 19.54 19.05
CA LYS A 134 7.70 18.72 19.76
C LYS A 134 7.21 17.61 18.85
N ASP A 135 7.46 16.37 19.24
CA ASP A 135 6.98 15.20 18.49
C ASP A 135 5.45 15.13 18.48
N PHE A 136 4.92 14.48 17.45
CA PHE A 136 3.48 14.28 17.29
C PHE A 136 3.00 13.11 18.14
N ASP A 137 1.81 13.24 18.70
CA ASP A 137 1.09 12.14 19.33
C ASP A 137 0.00 11.62 18.39
N PRO A 138 -0.17 10.30 18.23
CA PRO A 138 -1.25 9.77 17.44
C PRO A 138 -2.58 9.93 18.18
N VAL A 139 -3.60 10.34 17.43
CA VAL A 139 -4.97 10.51 17.89
C VAL A 139 -5.68 9.16 18.02
N TRP A 140 -5.38 8.22 17.13
CA TRP A 140 -5.86 6.84 17.21
C TRP A 140 -4.72 5.84 17.07
N ARG A 141 -4.84 4.73 17.80
CA ARG A 141 -3.93 3.58 17.73
C ARG A 141 -4.79 2.33 17.52
N ILE A 142 -4.49 1.60 16.45
CA ILE A 142 -5.24 0.42 16.02
C ILE A 142 -4.29 -0.77 16.02
N ASP A 143 -4.61 -1.78 16.82
CA ASP A 143 -3.92 -3.07 16.82
C ASP A 143 -4.40 -3.91 15.63
N ALA A 144 -3.94 -3.52 14.44
CA ALA A 144 -4.50 -4.01 13.19
C ALA A 144 -4.12 -5.47 12.89
N SER A 145 -2.93 -5.92 13.27
CA SER A 145 -2.48 -7.31 13.05
C SER A 145 -1.33 -7.69 13.98
N PRO A 146 -1.19 -8.98 14.37
CA PRO A 146 0.01 -9.50 15.02
C PRO A 146 1.22 -9.59 14.07
N ARG A 147 1.04 -9.32 12.78
CA ARG A 147 2.12 -9.23 11.77
C ARG A 147 2.20 -7.80 11.23
N LYS A 148 3.32 -7.46 10.60
CA LYS A 148 3.51 -6.16 9.95
C LYS A 148 2.32 -5.74 9.08
N VAL A 149 1.97 -4.47 9.15
CA VAL A 149 1.01 -3.85 8.24
C VAL A 149 1.80 -3.06 7.21
N GLY A 150 1.73 -3.52 5.96
CA GLY A 150 2.60 -3.03 4.91
C GLY A 150 2.06 -1.83 4.14
N GLN A 151 0.74 -1.64 4.13
CA GLN A 151 0.06 -0.56 3.41
C GLN A 151 -1.17 -0.09 4.17
N VAL A 152 -1.44 1.19 4.05
CA VAL A 152 -2.62 1.85 4.61
C VAL A 152 -3.21 2.80 3.58
N LEU A 153 -4.54 2.79 3.43
CA LEU A 153 -5.24 3.67 2.47
C LEU A 153 -6.52 4.22 3.08
N PHE A 154 -6.71 5.53 2.98
CA PHE A 154 -8.03 6.11 3.21
C PHE A 154 -8.97 5.78 2.07
N HIS A 155 -10.24 5.58 2.40
CA HIS A 155 -11.29 5.48 1.42
C HIS A 155 -11.52 6.85 0.75
N PRO A 156 -11.76 6.92 -0.57
CA PRO A 156 -11.70 8.19 -1.32
C PRO A 156 -12.97 9.05 -1.23
N THR A 157 -14.07 8.51 -0.70
CA THR A 157 -15.39 9.18 -0.71
C THR A 157 -16.10 9.15 0.65
N ALA A 158 -15.99 8.04 1.37
CA ALA A 158 -16.41 7.92 2.76
C ALA A 158 -15.36 8.44 3.75
N GLU A 159 -15.76 9.37 4.63
CA GLU A 159 -14.92 9.83 5.72
C GLU A 159 -14.64 8.71 6.74
N ASN A 160 -13.48 8.79 7.41
CA ASN A 160 -13.12 7.91 8.52
C ASN A 160 -13.14 6.40 8.21
N VAL A 161 -13.08 6.03 6.92
CA VAL A 161 -12.90 4.64 6.49
C VAL A 161 -11.46 4.44 6.03
N LEU A 162 -10.82 3.40 6.57
CA LEU A 162 -9.42 3.09 6.31
C LEU A 162 -9.25 1.61 5.94
N ALA A 163 -8.43 1.30 4.93
CA ALA A 163 -8.00 -0.05 4.62
C ALA A 163 -6.56 -0.27 5.08
N SER A 164 -6.26 -1.45 5.61
CA SER A 164 -4.91 -1.87 5.99
C SER A 164 -4.59 -3.25 5.41
N ALA A 165 -3.46 -3.40 4.72
CA ALA A 165 -2.99 -4.69 4.22
C ALA A 165 -1.92 -5.28 5.14
N SER A 166 -2.20 -6.46 5.68
CA SER A 166 -1.38 -7.10 6.72
C SER A 166 -0.55 -8.27 6.20
N GLY A 167 0.51 -8.62 6.95
CA GLY A 167 1.30 -9.83 6.74
C GLY A 167 0.56 -11.13 7.02
N GLU A 168 -0.69 -11.08 7.50
CA GLU A 168 -1.60 -12.23 7.59
C GLU A 168 -2.28 -12.54 6.25
N HIS A 169 -1.92 -11.80 5.18
CA HIS A 169 -2.54 -11.93 3.85
C HIS A 169 -4.02 -11.53 3.85
N LEU A 170 -4.38 -10.59 4.73
CA LEU A 170 -5.72 -10.02 4.84
C LEU A 170 -5.66 -8.52 4.60
N VAL A 171 -6.70 -7.99 3.93
CA VAL A 171 -7.01 -6.55 3.97
C VAL A 171 -8.14 -6.35 4.97
N LYS A 172 -7.95 -5.47 5.94
CA LYS A 172 -8.98 -5.11 6.93
C LYS A 172 -9.47 -3.70 6.64
N LEU A 173 -10.78 -3.48 6.68
CA LEU A 173 -11.41 -2.17 6.59
C LEU A 173 -11.89 -1.74 7.98
N TRP A 174 -11.59 -0.51 8.34
CA TRP A 174 -11.80 0.06 9.66
C TRP A 174 -12.73 1.27 9.56
N ASP A 175 -13.56 1.43 10.58
CA ASP A 175 -14.24 2.67 10.91
C ASP A 175 -13.41 3.34 12.01
N LEU A 176 -12.86 4.52 11.78
CA LEU A 176 -12.00 5.20 12.76
C LEU A 176 -12.77 5.63 14.03
N ALA A 177 -14.11 5.62 14.01
CA ALA A 177 -14.91 5.83 15.21
C ALA A 177 -15.06 4.55 16.06
N ARG A 178 -14.74 3.37 15.51
CA ARG A 178 -14.91 2.04 16.14
C ARG A 178 -13.74 1.15 15.75
N THR A 179 -12.60 1.36 16.41
CA THR A 179 -11.31 0.76 16.05
C THR A 179 -11.01 -0.56 16.76
N GLU A 180 -11.89 -1.04 17.63
CA GLU A 180 -11.71 -2.28 18.38
C GLU A 180 -11.65 -3.49 17.45
N ASP A 181 -12.50 -3.51 16.42
CA ASP A 181 -12.60 -4.60 15.45
C ASP A 181 -12.76 -4.08 14.02
N PRO A 182 -12.18 -4.76 13.01
CA PRO A 182 -12.40 -4.39 11.62
C PRO A 182 -13.85 -4.62 11.22
N GLN A 183 -14.44 -3.65 10.51
CA GLN A 183 -15.83 -3.75 10.03
C GLN A 183 -15.97 -4.73 8.87
N LEU A 184 -14.89 -4.94 8.10
CA LEU A 184 -14.84 -5.92 7.02
C LEU A 184 -13.43 -6.49 6.87
N VAL A 185 -13.34 -7.79 6.60
CA VAL A 185 -12.09 -8.48 6.31
C VAL A 185 -12.15 -9.07 4.91
N LEU A 186 -11.24 -8.64 4.04
CA LEU A 186 -11.07 -9.18 2.70
C LEU A 186 -10.05 -10.32 2.75
N SER A 187 -10.45 -11.49 2.24
CA SER A 187 -9.68 -12.72 2.33
C SER A 187 -9.45 -13.36 0.94
N GLY A 188 -8.75 -14.50 0.92
CA GLY A 188 -8.49 -15.26 -0.31
C GLY A 188 -7.15 -14.95 -1.00
N HIS A 189 -6.32 -14.08 -0.42
CA HIS A 189 -4.90 -13.98 -0.77
C HIS A 189 -4.13 -15.15 -0.15
N THR A 190 -3.28 -15.79 -0.95
CA THR A 190 -2.49 -16.95 -0.46
C THR A 190 -1.02 -16.61 -0.19
N ASP A 191 -0.65 -15.34 -0.35
CA ASP A 191 0.69 -14.82 -0.12
C ASP A 191 0.59 -13.31 0.16
N THR A 192 1.75 -12.67 0.33
CA THR A 192 1.94 -11.26 0.65
C THR A 192 1.22 -10.36 -0.35
N ILE A 193 0.35 -9.50 0.17
CA ILE A 193 -0.29 -8.43 -0.60
C ILE A 193 0.78 -7.38 -0.91
N GLN A 194 0.91 -7.02 -2.19
CA GLN A 194 1.97 -6.14 -2.68
C GLN A 194 1.48 -4.71 -2.96
N SER A 195 0.20 -4.55 -3.27
CA SER A 195 -0.42 -3.25 -3.54
C SER A 195 -1.93 -3.36 -3.34
N ILE A 196 -2.53 -2.34 -2.74
CA ILE A 196 -3.97 -2.13 -2.67
C ILE A 196 -4.32 -0.78 -3.30
N ALA A 197 -5.52 -0.63 -3.86
CA ALA A 197 -6.01 0.64 -4.41
C ALA A 197 -7.54 0.68 -4.45
N PHE A 198 -8.14 1.75 -3.92
CA PHE A 198 -9.57 2.01 -4.07
C PHE A 198 -9.89 2.57 -5.46
N SER A 199 -11.02 2.14 -6.01
CA SER A 199 -11.68 2.83 -7.13
C SER A 199 -12.01 4.27 -6.76
N PRO A 200 -12.14 5.20 -7.72
CA PRO A 200 -12.36 6.61 -7.41
C PRO A 200 -13.61 6.88 -6.55
N THR A 201 -14.63 6.03 -6.67
CA THR A 201 -15.85 6.10 -5.86
C THR A 201 -15.77 5.31 -4.55
N GLY A 202 -14.76 4.45 -4.41
CA GLY A 202 -14.54 3.61 -3.23
C GLY A 202 -15.35 2.30 -3.19
N THR A 203 -16.24 2.06 -4.17
CA THR A 203 -17.07 0.83 -4.22
C THR A 203 -16.22 -0.44 -4.34
N LEU A 204 -15.18 -0.38 -5.17
CA LEU A 204 -14.28 -1.49 -5.42
C LEU A 204 -12.89 -1.20 -4.84
N LEU A 205 -12.26 -2.25 -4.33
CA LEU A 205 -10.86 -2.26 -3.93
C LEU A 205 -10.11 -3.31 -4.76
N ALA A 206 -9.04 -2.87 -5.42
CA ALA A 206 -8.16 -3.73 -6.19
C ALA A 206 -6.93 -4.11 -5.35
N THR A 207 -6.47 -5.34 -5.49
CA THR A 207 -5.24 -5.80 -4.84
C THR A 207 -4.36 -6.58 -5.79
N THR A 208 -3.05 -6.41 -5.69
CA THR A 208 -2.07 -7.37 -6.24
C THR A 208 -1.38 -8.13 -5.13
N CYS A 209 -1.02 -9.38 -5.43
CA CYS A 209 -0.44 -10.30 -4.46
C CYS A 209 0.73 -11.06 -5.08
N ARG A 210 1.66 -11.50 -4.24
CA ARG A 210 2.81 -12.32 -4.64
C ARG A 210 2.41 -13.68 -5.22
N ASP A 211 1.19 -14.14 -4.96
CA ASP A 211 0.58 -15.28 -5.65
C ASP A 211 0.30 -15.05 -7.15
N ARG A 212 0.65 -13.86 -7.67
CA ARG A 212 0.54 -13.39 -9.05
C ARG A 212 -0.88 -13.11 -9.52
N LYS A 213 -1.85 -12.98 -8.60
CA LYS A 213 -3.22 -12.63 -8.96
C LYS A 213 -3.51 -11.15 -8.74
N LEU A 214 -4.31 -10.60 -9.65
CA LEU A 214 -5.01 -9.33 -9.49
C LEU A 214 -6.44 -9.66 -9.04
N ARG A 215 -6.87 -9.07 -7.93
CA ARG A 215 -8.22 -9.29 -7.35
C ARG A 215 -8.98 -7.99 -7.24
N LEU A 216 -10.29 -8.09 -7.40
CA LEU A 216 -11.25 -7.04 -7.06
C LEU A 216 -12.15 -7.52 -5.93
N PHE A 217 -12.37 -6.63 -4.98
CA PHE A 217 -13.28 -6.79 -3.87
C PHE A 217 -14.35 -5.71 -3.95
N ASP A 218 -15.59 -6.10 -3.70
CA ASP A 218 -16.70 -5.18 -3.48
C ASP A 218 -17.07 -5.28 -2.01
N SER A 219 -16.90 -4.19 -1.26
CA SER A 219 -17.14 -4.17 0.19
C SER A 219 -18.60 -4.46 0.55
N ARG A 220 -19.53 -4.22 -0.37
CA ARG A 220 -20.97 -4.50 -0.18
C ARG A 220 -21.32 -5.94 -0.53
N ALA A 221 -20.46 -6.67 -1.25
CA ALA A 221 -20.67 -8.08 -1.60
C ALA A 221 -20.09 -9.06 -0.56
N GLY A 222 -19.31 -8.56 0.40
CA GLY A 222 -18.69 -9.33 1.49
C GLY A 222 -17.17 -9.37 1.42
N GLY A 223 -16.56 -10.30 2.15
CA GLY A 223 -15.10 -10.42 2.29
C GLY A 223 -14.37 -11.16 1.17
N ASP A 224 -15.11 -11.77 0.24
CA ASP A 224 -14.52 -12.55 -0.85
C ASP A 224 -14.28 -11.68 -2.09
N ALA A 225 -13.27 -12.05 -2.87
CA ALA A 225 -13.03 -11.41 -4.16
C ALA A 225 -14.21 -11.65 -5.11
N VAL A 226 -14.76 -10.57 -5.67
CA VAL A 226 -15.81 -10.65 -6.71
C VAL A 226 -15.21 -11.04 -8.07
N ARG A 227 -13.92 -10.74 -8.28
CA ARG A 227 -13.13 -11.18 -9.44
C ARG A 227 -11.70 -11.45 -9.02
N ALA A 228 -11.09 -12.45 -9.64
CA ALA A 228 -9.67 -12.73 -9.53
C ALA A 228 -9.15 -13.24 -10.88
N VAL A 229 -8.07 -12.66 -11.37
CA VAL A 229 -7.42 -13.04 -12.62
C VAL A 229 -5.92 -13.19 -12.41
N ASP A 230 -5.25 -13.91 -13.30
CA ASP A 230 -3.78 -13.91 -13.33
C ASP A 230 -3.27 -12.54 -13.76
N GLY A 231 -2.34 -11.99 -12.98
CA GLY A 231 -1.68 -10.72 -13.22
C GLY A 231 -0.35 -10.91 -13.96
N HIS A 232 0.67 -10.18 -13.52
CA HIS A 232 2.02 -10.31 -14.07
C HIS A 232 2.64 -11.68 -13.75
N GLY A 233 3.29 -12.30 -14.74
CA GLY A 233 3.83 -13.67 -14.60
C GLY A 233 5.11 -13.79 -13.77
N GLY A 234 5.81 -12.69 -13.51
CA GLY A 234 7.03 -12.62 -12.71
C GLY A 234 6.77 -12.63 -11.19
N ILE A 235 7.82 -12.91 -10.42
CA ILE A 235 7.75 -13.07 -8.94
C ILE A 235 8.09 -11.80 -8.15
N LYS A 236 8.54 -10.76 -8.85
CA LYS A 236 8.95 -9.49 -8.25
C LYS A 236 7.72 -8.62 -7.92
N GLY A 237 7.94 -7.53 -7.17
CA GLY A 237 6.89 -6.64 -6.71
C GLY A 237 6.00 -6.11 -7.84
N THR A 238 4.70 -6.07 -7.59
CA THR A 238 3.69 -5.50 -8.48
C THR A 238 2.98 -4.33 -7.79
N ARG A 239 2.47 -3.39 -8.59
CA ARG A 239 1.62 -2.28 -8.14
C ARG A 239 0.29 -2.29 -8.88
N VAL A 240 -0.72 -1.72 -8.24
CA VAL A 240 -2.03 -1.48 -8.83
C VAL A 240 -2.49 -0.05 -8.58
N MET A 241 -3.16 0.55 -9.56
CA MET A 241 -3.72 1.88 -9.44
C MET A 241 -4.90 2.06 -10.41
N TRP A 242 -5.93 2.82 -10.00
CA TRP A 242 -7.13 3.07 -10.81
C TRP A 242 -6.96 4.26 -11.75
N MET A 243 -7.32 4.09 -13.02
CA MET A 243 -7.19 5.13 -14.06
C MET A 243 -8.37 6.09 -14.07
N GLY A 244 -8.63 6.73 -12.92
CA GLY A 244 -9.77 7.63 -12.74
C GLY A 244 -11.10 6.94 -13.06
N ASP A 245 -12.04 7.68 -13.64
CA ASP A 245 -13.40 7.20 -13.91
C ASP A 245 -13.51 6.35 -15.19
N LEU A 246 -12.39 5.94 -15.79
CA LEU A 246 -12.36 5.15 -17.03
C LEU A 246 -12.84 3.70 -16.88
N GLY A 247 -13.11 3.24 -15.65
CA GLY A 247 -13.41 1.83 -15.38
C GLY A 247 -12.22 0.90 -15.65
N LYS A 248 -11.00 1.43 -15.53
CA LYS A 248 -9.75 0.73 -15.86
C LYS A 248 -8.74 0.80 -14.75
N ILE A 249 -7.85 -0.18 -14.74
CA ILE A 249 -6.76 -0.31 -13.79
C ILE A 249 -5.45 -0.38 -14.55
N ALA A 250 -4.44 0.33 -14.08
CA ALA A 250 -3.05 0.14 -14.47
C ALA A 250 -2.33 -0.68 -13.40
N THR A 251 -1.64 -1.74 -13.82
CA THR A 251 -0.70 -2.46 -12.97
C THR A 251 0.71 -2.31 -13.51
N THR A 252 1.69 -2.31 -12.62
CA THR A 252 3.09 -2.49 -13.00
C THR A 252 3.61 -3.76 -12.36
N GLY A 253 4.55 -4.42 -13.02
CA GLY A 253 5.11 -5.67 -12.54
C GLY A 253 6.18 -6.19 -13.46
N PHE A 254 6.41 -7.49 -13.41
CA PHE A 254 7.50 -8.12 -14.16
C PHE A 254 7.00 -9.32 -14.97
N SER A 255 7.60 -9.52 -16.13
CA SER A 255 7.45 -10.75 -16.89
C SER A 255 8.14 -11.93 -16.18
N LYS A 256 7.88 -13.16 -16.65
CA LYS A 256 8.64 -14.34 -16.21
C LYS A 256 10.15 -14.20 -16.46
N MET A 257 10.53 -13.42 -17.48
CA MET A 257 11.91 -13.12 -17.84
C MET A 257 12.46 -11.88 -17.12
N SER A 258 11.79 -11.40 -16.07
CA SER A 258 12.19 -10.23 -15.26
C SER A 258 12.24 -8.89 -16.01
N GLU A 259 11.52 -8.75 -17.13
CA GLU A 259 11.30 -7.47 -17.79
C GLU A 259 10.20 -6.69 -17.07
N ARG A 260 10.38 -5.38 -16.84
CA ARG A 260 9.34 -4.51 -16.28
C ARG A 260 8.23 -4.28 -17.29
N GLN A 261 6.99 -4.37 -16.84
CA GLN A 261 5.81 -4.26 -17.69
C GLN A 261 4.75 -3.38 -17.04
N VAL A 262 3.94 -2.74 -17.88
CA VAL A 262 2.69 -2.09 -17.48
C VAL A 262 1.51 -2.81 -18.13
N GLY A 263 0.54 -3.23 -17.32
CA GLY A 263 -0.70 -3.87 -17.77
C GLY A 263 -1.89 -2.93 -17.59
N ILE A 264 -2.74 -2.81 -18.61
CA ILE A 264 -4.02 -2.10 -18.55
C ILE A 264 -5.14 -3.14 -18.52
N TRP A 265 -6.07 -2.98 -17.59
CA TRP A 265 -7.15 -3.93 -17.33
C TRP A 265 -8.50 -3.24 -17.35
N ASP A 266 -9.48 -3.86 -18.01
CA ASP A 266 -10.85 -3.34 -18.09
C ASP A 266 -11.75 -4.01 -17.05
N VAL A 267 -12.24 -3.23 -16.09
CA VAL A 267 -13.07 -3.74 -14.99
C VAL A 267 -14.47 -4.12 -15.47
N GLY A 268 -15.03 -3.37 -16.42
CA GLY A 268 -16.36 -3.61 -16.97
C GLY A 268 -16.42 -4.86 -17.85
N GLN A 269 -15.29 -5.25 -18.44
CA GLN A 269 -15.13 -6.50 -19.20
C GLN A 269 -14.58 -7.63 -18.34
N GLY A 270 -14.98 -7.70 -17.07
CA GLY A 270 -14.63 -8.81 -16.19
C GLY A 270 -13.16 -8.85 -15.77
N LEU A 271 -12.52 -7.68 -15.65
CA LEU A 271 -11.08 -7.53 -15.33
C LEU A 271 -10.18 -8.12 -16.43
N ALA A 272 -10.58 -7.98 -17.71
CA ALA A 272 -9.83 -8.44 -18.85
C ALA A 272 -8.53 -7.64 -19.04
N ASN A 273 -7.42 -8.32 -19.36
CA ASN A 273 -6.18 -7.65 -19.76
C ASN A 273 -6.38 -7.04 -21.15
N GLU A 274 -6.41 -5.72 -21.23
CA GLU A 274 -6.54 -4.99 -22.49
C GLU A 274 -5.21 -4.96 -23.24
N LYS A 275 -4.14 -4.62 -22.52
CA LYS A 275 -2.79 -4.57 -23.08
C LYS A 275 -1.73 -4.64 -22.00
N THR A 276 -0.71 -5.46 -22.23
CA THR A 276 0.52 -5.45 -21.44
C THR A 276 1.67 -4.97 -22.32
N THR A 277 2.36 -3.92 -21.86
CA THR A 277 3.47 -3.29 -22.58
C THR A 277 4.76 -3.45 -21.80
N ALA A 278 5.80 -3.93 -22.49
CA ALA A 278 7.17 -3.99 -21.98
C ALA A 278 7.75 -2.58 -21.80
N LEU A 279 8.50 -2.38 -20.72
CA LEU A 279 9.18 -1.12 -20.41
C LEU A 279 10.69 -1.24 -20.64
N ASP A 280 11.36 -2.10 -19.88
CA ASP A 280 12.81 -2.38 -19.94
C ASP A 280 13.18 -3.55 -19.01
N GLN A 281 14.47 -3.80 -18.78
CA GLN A 281 15.00 -4.90 -17.96
C GLN A 281 15.53 -4.47 -16.59
N SER A 282 15.26 -3.24 -16.12
CA SER A 282 15.72 -2.81 -14.79
C SER A 282 15.04 -3.60 -13.67
N ALA A 283 15.70 -3.68 -12.50
CA ALA A 283 15.24 -4.54 -11.41
C ALA A 283 14.23 -3.88 -10.46
N GLY A 284 14.18 -2.54 -10.41
CA GLY A 284 13.38 -1.79 -9.45
C GLY A 284 11.89 -1.78 -9.77
N VAL A 285 11.05 -1.94 -8.75
CA VAL A 285 9.59 -1.88 -8.87
C VAL A 285 9.18 -0.50 -9.39
N VAL A 286 8.29 -0.47 -10.39
CA VAL A 286 7.76 0.76 -10.97
C VAL A 286 6.57 1.23 -10.15
N MET A 287 6.61 2.46 -9.65
CA MET A 287 5.47 3.13 -9.00
C MET A 287 4.62 3.83 -10.07
N PRO A 288 3.35 3.43 -10.27
CA PRO A 288 2.43 4.09 -11.19
C PRO A 288 1.66 5.20 -10.49
N PHE A 289 1.50 6.34 -11.17
CA PHE A 289 0.66 7.47 -10.72
C PHE A 289 -0.20 7.95 -11.87
N TRP A 290 -1.52 8.02 -11.65
CA TRP A 290 -2.47 8.52 -12.65
C TRP A 290 -2.86 9.96 -12.34
N SER A 291 -3.01 10.73 -13.41
CA SER A 291 -3.62 12.05 -13.38
C SER A 291 -4.86 12.03 -14.27
N ASP A 292 -5.95 12.63 -13.79
CA ASP A 292 -7.23 12.79 -14.53
C ASP A 292 -7.09 13.58 -15.85
N ASN A 293 -5.89 14.05 -16.21
CA ASN A 293 -5.52 14.47 -17.56
C ASN A 293 -5.33 13.31 -18.55
N ASN A 294 -5.68 12.08 -18.16
CA ASN A 294 -5.37 10.83 -18.85
C ASN A 294 -3.87 10.54 -18.98
N ILE A 295 -3.08 10.94 -17.99
CA ILE A 295 -1.63 10.72 -18.01
C ILE A 295 -1.23 9.73 -16.93
N LEU A 296 -0.52 8.68 -17.33
CA LEU A 296 0.11 7.70 -16.46
C LEU A 296 1.60 8.02 -16.33
N PHE A 297 2.03 8.40 -15.14
CA PHE A 297 3.43 8.57 -14.76
C PHE A 297 3.96 7.25 -14.19
N LEU A 298 5.13 6.83 -14.66
CA LEU A 298 5.79 5.59 -14.27
C LEU A 298 7.20 5.89 -13.81
N ALA A 299 7.52 5.43 -12.61
CA ALA A 299 8.81 5.73 -12.03
C ALA A 299 9.37 4.56 -11.21
N GLY A 300 10.49 4.00 -11.65
CA GLY A 300 11.13 2.87 -10.99
C GLY A 300 11.93 3.26 -9.77
N LYS A 301 11.81 2.51 -8.68
CA LYS A 301 12.79 2.61 -7.59
C LYS A 301 14.20 2.32 -8.13
N GLY A 302 15.15 3.20 -7.86
CA GLY A 302 16.51 3.13 -8.38
C GLY A 302 16.70 3.75 -9.77
N ASP A 303 15.63 4.15 -10.46
CA ASP A 303 15.74 4.91 -11.70
C ASP A 303 15.86 6.41 -11.40
N GLY A 304 16.51 7.18 -12.28
CA GLY A 304 16.47 8.64 -12.19
C GLY A 304 15.32 9.28 -12.96
N ASN A 305 14.79 8.57 -13.95
CA ASN A 305 13.81 9.09 -14.89
C ASN A 305 12.37 8.82 -14.45
N ILE A 306 11.46 9.72 -14.83
CA ILE A 306 10.01 9.55 -14.71
C ILE A 306 9.42 9.56 -16.11
N ARG A 307 8.92 8.42 -16.58
CA ARG A 307 8.29 8.30 -17.90
C ARG A 307 6.81 8.62 -17.78
N TYR A 308 6.23 9.27 -18.77
CA TYR A 308 4.79 9.53 -18.77
C TYR A 308 4.15 9.30 -20.13
N TYR A 309 2.94 8.75 -20.07
CA TYR A 309 2.18 8.29 -21.22
C TYR A 309 0.78 8.88 -21.14
N GLU A 310 0.26 9.36 -22.25
CA GLU A 310 -1.15 9.69 -22.38
C GLU A 310 -1.92 8.44 -22.77
N TYR A 311 -2.95 8.10 -22.01
CA TYR A 311 -3.85 7.02 -22.36
C TYR A 311 -5.01 7.54 -23.21
N GLU A 312 -5.16 6.99 -24.40
CA GLU A 312 -6.22 7.37 -25.34
C GLU A 312 -6.54 6.15 -26.21
N SER A 313 -7.82 5.94 -26.52
CA SER A 313 -8.26 4.89 -27.45
C SER A 313 -7.62 3.52 -27.19
N SER A 314 -7.62 3.08 -25.92
CA SER A 314 -7.07 1.80 -25.52
C SER A 314 -5.55 1.62 -25.71
N SER A 315 -4.80 2.72 -25.73
CA SER A 315 -3.35 2.69 -25.88
C SER A 315 -2.65 3.74 -25.03
N LEU A 316 -1.48 3.36 -24.51
CA LEU A 316 -0.54 4.27 -23.88
C LEU A 316 0.37 4.87 -24.97
N TYR A 317 0.25 6.16 -25.19
CA TYR A 317 1.10 6.92 -26.09
C TYR A 317 2.17 7.64 -25.29
N ALA A 318 3.44 7.33 -25.55
CA ALA A 318 4.55 8.01 -24.89
C ALA A 318 4.50 9.52 -25.17
N LEU A 319 4.59 10.32 -24.11
CA LEU A 319 4.74 11.77 -24.21
C LEU A 319 6.23 12.12 -24.18
N SER A 320 6.81 12.10 -22.99
CA SER A 320 8.22 12.39 -22.74
C SER A 320 8.64 11.75 -21.41
N GLU A 321 9.84 12.05 -20.94
CA GLU A 321 10.33 11.64 -19.63
C GLU A 321 11.04 12.82 -18.94
N TYR A 322 10.88 12.92 -17.62
CA TYR A 322 11.76 13.72 -16.79
C TYR A 322 13.05 12.93 -16.61
N LYS A 323 14.20 13.56 -16.82
CA LYS A 323 15.52 12.93 -16.76
C LYS A 323 16.30 13.49 -15.59
N SER A 324 16.89 12.62 -14.79
CA SER A 324 17.79 12.98 -13.71
C SER A 324 18.78 11.83 -13.52
N SER A 325 20.00 12.16 -13.11
CA SER A 325 21.01 11.16 -12.73
C SER A 325 20.77 10.58 -11.34
N ASP A 326 19.92 11.20 -10.54
CA ASP A 326 19.72 10.84 -9.15
C ASP A 326 18.68 9.72 -9.01
N PRO A 327 19.06 8.53 -8.53
CA PRO A 327 18.15 7.41 -8.42
C PRO A 327 17.12 7.66 -7.33
N GLN A 328 15.83 7.59 -7.70
CA GLN A 328 14.73 7.79 -6.76
C GLN A 328 14.59 6.58 -5.82
N ARG A 329 14.36 6.86 -4.54
CA ARG A 329 14.05 5.87 -3.50
C ARG A 329 12.55 5.73 -3.25
N GLY A 330 11.82 6.82 -3.48
CA GLY A 330 10.38 6.94 -3.26
C GLY A 330 9.82 8.17 -3.97
N MET A 331 8.51 8.20 -4.13
CA MET A 331 7.82 9.32 -4.77
C MET A 331 6.33 9.30 -4.46
N CYS A 332 5.75 10.49 -4.33
CA CYS A 332 4.30 10.69 -4.35
C CYS A 332 3.93 11.85 -5.27
N PHE A 333 2.64 11.98 -5.56
CA PHE A 333 2.09 13.08 -6.34
C PHE A 333 1.16 13.92 -5.46
N LEU A 334 1.21 15.23 -5.62
CA LEU A 334 0.35 16.17 -4.94
C LEU A 334 -1.12 15.98 -5.36
N PRO A 335 -2.10 16.08 -4.44
CA PRO A 335 -3.50 16.13 -4.81
C PRO A 335 -3.79 17.26 -5.80
N ARG A 336 -4.53 16.96 -6.88
CA ARG A 336 -4.79 17.91 -7.97
C ARG A 336 -5.37 19.25 -7.53
N ARG A 337 -6.19 19.26 -6.48
CA ARG A 337 -6.80 20.48 -5.92
C ARG A 337 -5.80 21.47 -5.33
N ALA A 338 -4.54 21.07 -5.15
CA ALA A 338 -3.47 21.89 -4.59
C ALA A 338 -2.40 22.31 -5.62
N LEU A 339 -2.61 21.98 -6.92
CA LEU A 339 -1.68 22.35 -7.98
C LEU A 339 -1.70 23.86 -8.23
N ASN A 340 -0.57 24.37 -8.73
CA ASN A 340 -0.46 25.76 -9.14
C ASN A 340 -1.03 25.95 -10.57
N ILE A 341 -2.29 26.34 -10.63
CA ILE A 341 -3.04 26.50 -11.87
C ILE A 341 -2.51 27.65 -12.73
N SER A 342 -1.97 28.72 -12.13
CA SER A 342 -1.46 29.87 -12.87
C SER A 342 -0.21 29.51 -13.69
N GLU A 343 0.55 28.51 -13.24
CA GLU A 343 1.74 28.01 -13.93
C GLU A 343 1.43 26.89 -14.95
N CYS A 344 0.14 26.61 -15.22
CA CYS A 344 -0.27 25.46 -16.04
C CYS A 344 0.30 24.13 -15.54
N GLU A 345 0.51 24.00 -14.22
CA GLU A 345 0.95 22.77 -13.57
C GLU A 345 -0.19 21.75 -13.54
N ILE A 346 0.01 20.57 -14.14
CA ILE A 346 -1.01 19.51 -14.22
C ILE A 346 -0.73 18.33 -13.28
N ALA A 347 0.48 18.28 -12.73
CA ALA A 347 0.90 17.32 -11.71
C ALA A 347 2.14 17.85 -11.00
N ARG A 348 2.29 17.52 -9.72
CA ARG A 348 3.51 17.78 -8.96
C ARG A 348 3.96 16.50 -8.30
N ALA A 349 5.21 16.11 -8.51
CA ALA A 349 5.83 14.99 -7.83
C ALA A 349 6.76 15.48 -6.72
N TYR A 350 6.84 14.71 -5.64
CA TYR A 350 7.89 14.86 -4.62
C TYR A 350 8.81 13.65 -4.70
N LYS A 351 9.95 13.83 -5.36
CA LYS A 351 10.94 12.78 -5.59
C LYS A 351 11.87 12.69 -4.38
N VAL A 352 11.94 11.53 -3.76
CA VAL A 352 12.95 11.22 -2.73
C VAL A 352 14.16 10.61 -3.41
N HIS A 353 15.34 11.20 -3.28
CA HIS A 353 16.60 10.63 -3.77
C HIS A 353 17.72 10.93 -2.77
N GLY A 354 18.63 9.97 -2.53
CA GLY A 354 19.65 10.12 -1.50
C GLY A 354 19.06 10.50 -0.13
N SER A 355 19.38 11.72 0.32
CA SER A 355 18.85 12.36 1.54
C SER A 355 18.07 13.65 1.23
N SER A 356 17.46 13.73 0.05
CA SER A 356 16.75 14.92 -0.43
C SER A 356 15.32 14.60 -0.86
N ILE A 357 14.46 15.61 -0.77
CA ILE A 357 13.12 15.65 -1.36
C ILE A 357 13.10 16.78 -2.37
N GLU A 358 12.97 16.43 -3.65
CA GLU A 358 12.95 17.34 -4.79
C GLU A 358 11.51 17.47 -5.33
N PRO A 359 10.89 18.65 -5.22
CA PRO A 359 9.63 18.94 -5.91
C PRO A 359 9.86 19.04 -7.44
N ILE A 360 8.97 18.43 -8.22
CA ILE A 360 9.00 18.48 -9.69
C ILE A 360 7.61 18.84 -10.20
N ALA A 361 7.49 20.01 -10.84
CA ALA A 361 6.25 20.46 -11.47
C ALA A 361 6.17 19.94 -12.91
N PHE A 362 5.09 19.27 -13.28
CA PHE A 362 4.80 18.90 -14.67
C PHE A 362 3.88 19.94 -15.30
N ILE A 363 4.39 20.66 -16.30
CA ILE A 363 3.77 21.87 -16.83
C ILE A 363 3.39 21.67 -18.29
N VAL A 364 2.17 22.09 -18.65
CA VAL A 364 1.78 22.27 -20.05
C VAL A 364 2.23 23.66 -20.48
N PRO A 365 3.21 23.82 -21.40
CA PRO A 365 3.73 25.13 -21.76
C PRO A 365 2.66 25.95 -22.49
N ARG A 366 2.07 26.93 -21.81
CA ARG A 366 1.12 27.90 -22.37
C ARG A 366 1.47 29.31 -21.92
N LYS A 367 1.24 30.29 -22.79
CA LYS A 367 1.24 31.71 -22.42
C LYS A 367 -0.21 32.10 -22.20
N ALA A 368 -0.66 32.03 -20.95
CA ALA A 368 -2.05 32.31 -20.63
C ALA A 368 -2.14 33.06 -19.30
N ASP A 369 -2.76 34.23 -19.34
CA ASP A 369 -3.10 35.02 -18.15
C ASP A 369 -4.50 34.65 -17.60
N SER A 370 -5.16 33.66 -18.20
CA SER A 370 -6.51 33.21 -17.87
C SER A 370 -6.56 31.70 -17.64
N PHE A 371 -7.55 31.26 -16.87
CA PHE A 371 -7.74 29.85 -16.54
C PHE A 371 -7.88 28.96 -17.79
N GLN A 372 -7.12 27.86 -17.82
CA GLN A 372 -7.06 26.94 -18.95
C GLN A 372 -7.98 25.72 -18.72
N SER A 373 -9.29 25.90 -18.86
CA SER A 373 -10.30 24.89 -18.51
C SER A 373 -10.13 23.54 -19.22
N ASP A 374 -9.52 23.54 -20.39
CA ASP A 374 -9.37 22.37 -21.24
C ASP A 374 -8.24 21.40 -20.82
N ILE A 375 -7.38 21.81 -19.87
CA ILE A 375 -6.35 20.98 -19.21
C ILE A 375 -6.61 20.81 -17.71
N TYR A 376 -7.72 21.36 -17.20
CA TYR A 376 -8.11 21.25 -15.79
C TYR A 376 -9.50 20.64 -15.65
N PRO A 377 -9.65 19.32 -15.92
CA PRO A 377 -10.87 18.62 -15.53
C PRO A 377 -11.10 18.76 -14.01
N PRO A 378 -12.36 18.69 -13.56
CA PRO A 378 -12.69 18.77 -12.14
C PRO A 378 -11.87 17.78 -11.31
N ALA A 379 -11.30 18.24 -10.20
CA ALA A 379 -10.46 17.44 -9.31
C ALA A 379 -11.29 16.83 -8.18
N PRO A 380 -10.89 15.70 -7.56
CA PRO A 380 -11.52 15.26 -6.31
C PRO A 380 -11.52 16.36 -5.24
N ALA A 381 -12.71 16.61 -4.69
CA ALA A 381 -12.90 17.58 -3.62
C ALA A 381 -12.46 16.98 -2.26
N LYS A 382 -12.23 17.87 -1.29
CA LYS A 382 -11.96 17.49 0.10
C LYS A 382 -13.22 16.94 0.79
N GLU A 383 -14.39 17.41 0.40
CA GLU A 383 -15.65 17.02 1.03
C GLU A 383 -15.98 15.53 0.78
N PRO A 384 -16.21 14.71 1.82
CA PRO A 384 -16.67 13.34 1.66
C PRO A 384 -18.12 13.29 1.16
N SER A 385 -18.49 12.22 0.46
CA SER A 385 -19.88 11.97 0.04
C SER A 385 -20.64 11.05 1.00
N LEU A 386 -19.93 10.27 1.82
CA LEU A 386 -20.52 9.32 2.76
C LEU A 386 -19.85 9.44 4.13
N THR A 387 -20.62 9.16 5.18
CA THR A 387 -20.08 8.83 6.50
C THR A 387 -19.59 7.37 6.52
N ALA A 388 -18.71 7.02 7.47
CA ALA A 388 -18.30 5.62 7.68
C ALA A 388 -19.51 4.69 7.94
N GLY A 389 -20.47 5.16 8.74
CA GLY A 389 -21.69 4.40 9.05
C GLY A 389 -22.57 4.14 7.82
N GLU A 390 -22.74 5.12 6.94
CA GLU A 390 -23.47 4.94 5.67
C GLU A 390 -22.75 3.94 4.78
N TYR A 391 -21.43 4.07 4.62
CA TYR A 391 -20.62 3.16 3.82
C TYR A 391 -20.76 1.70 4.28
N PHE A 392 -20.54 1.42 5.57
CA PHE A 392 -20.58 0.05 6.10
C PHE A 392 -22.00 -0.52 6.22
N SER A 393 -23.03 0.33 6.38
CA SER A 393 -24.42 -0.13 6.35
C SER A 393 -24.98 -0.32 4.92
N GLY A 394 -24.18 0.00 3.89
CA GLY A 394 -24.61 -0.03 2.50
C GLY A 394 -25.66 1.03 2.14
N ARG A 395 -25.82 2.04 3.01
CA ARG A 395 -26.74 3.17 2.81
C ARG A 395 -25.99 4.31 2.11
N GLY A 396 -26.74 5.22 1.51
CA GLY A 396 -26.17 6.37 0.81
C GLY A 396 -25.69 6.07 -0.62
N GLU A 397 -25.76 7.10 -1.44
CA GLU A 397 -25.40 7.04 -2.85
C GLU A 397 -23.88 7.09 -3.01
N VAL A 398 -23.31 6.13 -3.75
CA VAL A 398 -21.86 6.08 -3.98
C VAL A 398 -21.51 7.08 -5.07
N THR A 399 -21.23 8.31 -4.64
CA THR A 399 -20.85 9.42 -5.51
C THR A 399 -19.49 9.97 -5.10
N ARG A 400 -18.86 10.71 -6.02
CA ARG A 400 -17.60 11.41 -5.78
C ARG A 400 -17.86 12.91 -5.91
N LYS A 401 -17.46 13.68 -4.90
CA LYS A 401 -17.51 15.15 -4.98
C LYS A 401 -16.26 15.65 -5.71
N LEU A 402 -16.46 16.47 -6.72
CA LEU A 402 -15.42 17.05 -7.56
C LEU A 402 -15.45 18.57 -7.45
N VAL A 403 -14.29 19.22 -7.38
CA VAL A 403 -14.15 20.68 -7.36
C VAL A 403 -13.70 21.19 -8.72
N ASN A 404 -14.38 22.20 -9.21
CA ASN A 404 -13.93 22.96 -10.38
C ASN A 404 -12.82 23.93 -9.95
N LEU A 405 -11.64 23.79 -10.55
CA LEU A 405 -10.43 24.51 -10.15
C LEU A 405 -10.43 26.02 -10.49
N ASP A 406 -11.34 26.47 -11.35
CA ASP A 406 -11.51 27.90 -11.67
C ASP A 406 -12.40 28.58 -10.63
N THR A 407 -13.57 27.98 -10.40
CA THR A 407 -14.66 28.60 -9.63
C THR A 407 -14.68 28.19 -8.16
N GLY A 408 -13.95 27.13 -7.77
CA GLY A 408 -14.00 26.51 -6.45
C GLY A 408 -15.32 25.78 -6.15
N LYS A 409 -16.24 25.70 -7.10
CA LYS A 409 -17.55 25.06 -6.90
C LYS A 409 -17.43 23.54 -6.93
N THR A 410 -18.11 22.88 -5.99
CA THR A 410 -18.20 21.42 -5.92
C THR A 410 -19.39 20.91 -6.73
N VAL A 411 -19.18 19.83 -7.48
CA VAL A 411 -20.19 19.10 -8.24
C VAL A 411 -20.09 17.61 -7.89
N THR A 412 -21.23 16.93 -7.82
CA THR A 412 -21.27 15.49 -7.58
C THR A 412 -21.19 14.74 -8.90
N SER A 413 -20.25 13.80 -9.02
CA SER A 413 -20.25 12.81 -10.10
C SER A 413 -20.69 11.45 -9.57
N SER A 414 -21.69 10.86 -10.22
CA SER A 414 -21.91 9.42 -10.14
C SER A 414 -20.81 8.80 -11.01
N GLY A 415 -19.67 8.44 -10.41
CA GLY A 415 -18.62 7.72 -11.13
C GLY A 415 -19.26 6.57 -11.88
N GLY A 416 -18.99 6.45 -13.19
CA GLY A 416 -19.69 5.53 -14.08
C GLY A 416 -19.81 4.16 -13.44
N ALA A 417 -21.02 3.83 -12.98
CA ALA A 417 -21.31 2.55 -12.37
C ALA A 417 -21.13 1.50 -13.47
N SER A 418 -19.94 0.91 -13.53
CA SER A 418 -19.80 -0.38 -14.18
C SER A 418 -20.73 -1.33 -13.41
N PRO A 419 -21.64 -2.04 -14.09
CA PRO A 419 -22.66 -2.84 -13.41
C PRO A 419 -21.99 -3.79 -12.42
N ALA A 420 -22.56 -3.89 -11.22
CA ALA A 420 -22.05 -4.70 -10.14
C ALA A 420 -21.64 -6.09 -10.67
N PRO A 421 -20.36 -6.49 -10.55
CA PRO A 421 -19.91 -7.76 -11.10
C PRO A 421 -20.59 -8.90 -10.33
N THR A 422 -21.62 -9.50 -10.93
CA THR A 422 -22.26 -10.69 -10.37
C THR A 422 -21.23 -11.82 -10.31
N LYS A 423 -21.17 -12.54 -9.18
CA LYS A 423 -20.35 -13.76 -9.03
C LYS A 423 -20.64 -14.67 -10.22
N THR A 424 -19.63 -14.92 -11.08
CA THR A 424 -19.79 -15.91 -12.14
C THR A 424 -19.70 -17.27 -11.48
N ALA A 425 -20.85 -17.93 -11.33
CA ALA A 425 -20.89 -19.33 -10.96
C ALA A 425 -20.18 -20.14 -12.06
N SER A 426 -19.26 -21.01 -11.65
CA SER A 426 -18.67 -22.03 -12.50
C SER A 426 -19.80 -22.82 -13.17
N ALA A 427 -19.70 -23.05 -14.48
CA ALA A 427 -20.65 -23.87 -15.22
C ALA A 427 -20.80 -25.26 -14.55
N PRO A 428 -22.02 -25.84 -14.47
CA PRO A 428 -22.19 -27.17 -13.92
C PRO A 428 -21.52 -28.20 -14.82
N VAL A 429 -20.77 -29.12 -14.21
CA VAL A 429 -20.34 -30.36 -14.85
C VAL A 429 -21.60 -31.12 -15.30
N PRO A 430 -21.67 -31.65 -16.54
CA PRO A 430 -22.82 -32.44 -16.96
C PRO A 430 -22.88 -33.72 -16.11
N ALA A 431 -23.94 -33.87 -15.32
CA ALA A 431 -24.24 -35.14 -14.65
C ALA A 431 -24.76 -36.15 -15.69
N PRO A 432 -24.34 -37.43 -15.62
CA PRO A 432 -24.80 -38.45 -16.54
C PRO A 432 -26.29 -38.74 -16.33
N ALA A 433 -26.99 -38.98 -17.44
CA ALA A 433 -28.42 -39.30 -17.47
C ALA A 433 -28.72 -40.57 -16.64
N SER A 434 -29.58 -40.44 -15.62
CA SER A 434 -30.17 -41.59 -14.94
C SER A 434 -31.66 -41.68 -15.28
N ILE A 435 -32.02 -42.86 -15.77
CA ILE A 435 -33.37 -43.28 -16.10
C ILE A 435 -34.20 -43.35 -14.80
N ALA A 436 -35.39 -42.76 -14.83
CA ALA A 436 -36.34 -42.80 -13.73
C ALA A 436 -36.80 -44.25 -13.47
N VAL A 437 -36.59 -44.72 -12.24
CA VAL A 437 -37.31 -45.88 -11.70
C VAL A 437 -37.88 -45.48 -10.36
N SER A 438 -39.22 -45.42 -10.32
CA SER A 438 -40.05 -45.16 -9.17
C SER A 438 -40.06 -46.36 -8.22
N PHE A 439 -39.74 -46.16 -6.93
CA PHE A 439 -40.23 -47.03 -5.85
C PHE A 439 -40.51 -46.23 -4.57
N SER A 440 -41.57 -46.68 -3.90
CA SER A 440 -42.30 -46.13 -2.77
C SER A 440 -41.55 -46.09 -1.44
N GLN A 441 -41.86 -45.08 -0.61
CA GLN A 441 -41.51 -45.02 0.81
C GLN A 441 -42.17 -46.13 1.64
N PRO A 442 -41.51 -46.54 2.73
CA PRO A 442 -42.19 -46.83 3.99
C PRO A 442 -41.64 -46.00 5.16
N ALA A 443 -42.40 -46.02 6.25
CA ALA A 443 -42.49 -45.02 7.31
C ALA A 443 -41.49 -45.16 8.48
N SER A 444 -41.31 -44.01 9.16
CA SER A 444 -41.03 -43.74 10.59
C SER A 444 -40.27 -44.74 11.48
N ALA A 445 -39.20 -44.27 12.14
CA ALA A 445 -38.91 -44.63 13.54
C ALA A 445 -38.06 -43.55 14.28
N SER A 446 -38.40 -43.44 15.56
CA SER A 446 -37.97 -42.56 16.68
C SER A 446 -36.48 -42.24 16.92
N THR A 447 -36.28 -41.07 17.54
CA THR A 447 -35.12 -40.56 18.29
C THR A 447 -34.66 -41.50 19.43
N PRO A 448 -33.38 -41.39 19.87
CA PRO A 448 -33.17 -40.92 21.25
C PRO A 448 -31.96 -39.99 21.49
N THR A 449 -32.26 -38.94 22.26
CA THR A 449 -31.55 -38.24 23.35
C THR A 449 -30.06 -38.51 23.63
N ALA A 450 -29.29 -37.42 23.76
CA ALA A 450 -27.92 -37.36 24.25
C ALA A 450 -27.84 -37.35 25.80
N PRO A 451 -26.81 -37.98 26.42
CA PRO A 451 -26.53 -37.83 27.85
C PRO A 451 -25.53 -36.68 28.17
N PRO A 452 -25.47 -36.23 29.44
CA PRO A 452 -25.04 -34.87 29.81
C PRO A 452 -23.57 -34.73 30.21
N MET A 453 -23.14 -33.46 30.29
CA MET A 453 -21.82 -32.99 30.73
C MET A 453 -21.53 -33.27 32.21
N SER A 454 -20.25 -33.50 32.54
CA SER A 454 -19.72 -33.48 33.90
C SER A 454 -18.50 -32.54 34.05
N ALA A 455 -18.71 -31.59 34.97
CA ALA A 455 -17.85 -30.77 35.83
C ALA A 455 -16.30 -30.76 35.71
N SER A 456 -15.80 -29.54 35.47
CA SER A 456 -14.78 -28.75 36.21
C SER A 456 -13.48 -29.38 36.74
N ARG A 457 -12.35 -28.75 36.37
CA ARG A 457 -11.23 -28.47 37.29
C ARG A 457 -10.64 -27.08 37.03
N SER A 458 -10.65 -26.27 38.08
CA SER A 458 -9.99 -24.97 38.21
C SER A 458 -8.50 -25.13 38.52
N TYR A 459 -7.64 -24.27 37.96
CA TYR A 459 -6.27 -24.08 38.43
C TYR A 459 -6.06 -22.62 38.86
N SER A 460 -5.54 -22.48 40.07
CA SER A 460 -5.25 -21.25 40.80
C SER A 460 -3.92 -20.64 40.36
N GLN A 461 -3.86 -19.31 40.25
CA GLN A 461 -2.62 -18.53 40.11
C GLN A 461 -1.85 -18.47 41.44
N PRO A 462 -0.50 -18.39 41.41
CA PRO A 462 0.29 -17.89 42.53
C PRO A 462 0.58 -16.38 42.41
N GLU A 463 0.51 -15.68 43.54
CA GLU A 463 0.85 -14.27 43.77
C GLU A 463 2.36 -13.94 43.71
N PRO A 464 2.75 -12.65 43.56
CA PRO A 464 4.13 -12.20 43.43
C PRO A 464 4.80 -11.86 44.77
N SER A 465 6.13 -11.74 44.77
CA SER A 465 6.94 -11.34 45.92
C SER A 465 8.24 -10.61 45.45
N PRO A 466 8.90 -9.79 46.29
CA PRO A 466 8.94 -8.34 46.06
C PRO A 466 10.33 -7.74 45.74
N VAL A 467 10.29 -6.44 45.41
CA VAL A 467 11.37 -5.49 45.07
C VAL A 467 12.50 -5.41 46.11
N ARG A 468 13.76 -5.31 45.66
CA ARG A 468 14.90 -4.83 46.48
C ARG A 468 15.76 -3.79 45.74
N LYS A 469 16.18 -2.79 46.53
CA LYS A 469 16.77 -1.47 46.24
C LYS A 469 18.18 -1.46 45.60
N GLU A 470 18.45 -0.32 44.98
CA GLU A 470 19.72 0.19 44.43
C GLU A 470 20.91 0.19 45.40
N THR A 471 22.11 -0.02 44.85
CA THR A 471 23.38 0.53 45.35
C THR A 471 24.35 0.84 44.19
N THR A 472 24.90 2.05 44.20
CA THR A 472 25.97 2.63 43.35
C THR A 472 27.31 1.88 43.37
N PRO A 473 28.17 2.07 42.35
CA PRO A 473 29.63 1.97 42.52
C PRO A 473 30.41 3.28 42.18
N PRO A 474 31.64 3.45 42.70
CA PRO A 474 32.46 4.68 42.66
C PRO A 474 33.40 4.76 41.43
N PRO A 475 34.19 5.85 41.23
CA PRO A 475 34.76 6.19 39.93
C PRO A 475 36.30 5.97 39.80
N LEU A 476 36.77 6.11 38.54
CA LEU A 476 38.13 6.38 38.02
C LEU A 476 39.15 5.23 37.96
N ALA A 477 39.65 4.91 36.75
CA ALA A 477 41.02 5.26 36.31
C ALA A 477 41.36 4.72 34.89
N ARG A 478 42.25 5.46 34.24
CA ARG A 478 42.71 5.44 32.84
C ARG A 478 43.95 4.53 32.66
N LYS A 479 44.08 3.76 31.56
CA LYS A 479 45.36 3.56 30.82
C LYS A 479 45.21 2.79 29.49
N GLU A 480 46.25 2.92 28.67
CA GLU A 480 46.33 2.85 27.20
C GLU A 480 46.52 1.46 26.54
N SER A 481 46.26 1.45 25.22
CA SER A 481 46.95 0.77 24.09
C SER A 481 47.00 -0.77 23.92
N THR A 482 46.24 -1.24 22.90
CA THR A 482 46.50 -2.20 21.76
C THR A 482 47.50 -3.38 21.88
N PRO A 483 47.41 -4.52 21.11
CA PRO A 483 46.57 -4.87 19.93
C PRO A 483 45.94 -6.31 19.94
N ALA A 484 45.24 -6.68 18.84
CA ALA A 484 44.51 -7.94 18.57
C ALA A 484 45.40 -9.11 18.05
N PRO A 485 44.87 -10.29 17.65
CA PRO A 485 44.10 -11.29 18.42
C PRO A 485 44.74 -12.71 18.34
N ALA A 486 44.48 -13.59 19.32
CA ALA A 486 44.82 -15.01 19.24
C ALA A 486 43.64 -15.92 19.66
N LYS A 487 43.28 -16.80 18.71
CA LYS A 487 42.41 -17.99 18.75
C LYS A 487 41.82 -18.38 20.11
N SER A 488 40.50 -18.18 20.27
CA SER A 488 39.72 -18.70 21.38
C SER A 488 39.38 -20.19 21.18
N ALA A 489 39.70 -20.99 22.20
CA ALA A 489 39.21 -22.35 22.39
C ALA A 489 37.68 -22.39 22.54
N SER A 490 37.08 -23.49 22.09
CA SER A 490 35.64 -23.78 22.13
C SER A 490 35.09 -23.84 23.56
N PRO A 491 33.90 -23.27 23.85
CA PRO A 491 33.24 -23.44 25.13
C PRO A 491 32.54 -24.81 25.20
N VAL A 492 32.62 -25.41 26.39
CA VAL A 492 31.94 -26.65 26.78
C VAL A 492 30.43 -26.48 26.58
N ASP A 493 29.82 -27.34 25.74
CA ASP A 493 28.39 -27.31 25.44
C ASP A 493 27.56 -27.69 26.69
N ASP A 494 26.61 -26.82 27.03
CA ASP A 494 25.58 -27.04 28.03
C ASP A 494 24.80 -28.34 27.72
N PRO A 495 24.63 -29.30 28.66
CA PRO A 495 23.96 -30.58 28.39
C PRO A 495 22.54 -30.44 27.81
N GLU A 496 21.83 -29.35 28.14
CA GLU A 496 20.53 -29.04 27.56
C GLU A 496 20.60 -28.68 26.07
N ASN A 497 21.66 -28.00 25.64
CA ASN A 497 21.89 -27.67 24.22
C ASN A 497 22.25 -28.91 23.39
N VAL A 498 22.92 -29.90 23.99
CA VAL A 498 23.19 -31.18 23.32
C VAL A 498 21.90 -31.96 23.11
N GLN A 499 21.01 -31.96 24.10
CA GLN A 499 19.72 -32.63 24.03
C GLN A 499 18.80 -31.97 22.99
N LEU A 500 18.69 -30.63 22.98
CA LEU A 500 17.91 -29.90 21.98
C LEU A 500 18.42 -30.11 20.55
N LYS A 501 19.74 -30.20 20.35
CA LYS A 501 20.34 -30.51 19.05
C LYS A 501 20.00 -31.95 18.59
N ALA A 502 19.91 -32.90 19.51
CA ALA A 502 19.52 -34.28 19.21
C ALA A 502 18.03 -34.39 18.84
N GLU A 503 17.15 -33.74 19.60
CA GLU A 503 15.70 -33.69 19.30
C GLU A 503 15.42 -33.01 17.96
N LEU A 504 16.13 -31.92 17.65
CA LEU A 504 16.02 -31.23 16.35
C LEU A 504 16.43 -32.13 15.18
N ARG A 505 17.44 -32.99 15.39
CA ARG A 505 17.89 -33.95 14.37
C ARG A 505 16.83 -35.03 14.14
N GLU A 506 16.25 -35.57 15.20
CA GLU A 506 15.19 -36.58 15.10
C GLU A 506 13.93 -36.02 14.43
N ALA A 507 13.54 -34.79 14.77
CA ALA A 507 12.41 -34.11 14.13
C ALA A 507 12.63 -33.91 12.62
N ARG A 508 13.85 -33.55 12.20
CA ARG A 508 14.21 -33.41 10.78
C ARG A 508 14.15 -34.74 10.03
N GLU A 509 14.58 -35.84 10.65
CA GLU A 509 14.48 -37.18 10.06
C GLU A 509 13.01 -37.63 9.91
N LYS A 510 12.16 -37.33 10.90
CA LYS A 510 10.71 -37.59 10.81
C LYS A 510 10.05 -36.80 9.67
N ILE A 511 10.37 -35.52 9.52
CA ILE A 511 9.86 -34.69 8.42
C ILE A 511 10.26 -35.27 7.07
N ARG A 512 11.55 -35.63 6.90
CA ARG A 512 12.04 -36.23 5.66
C ARG A 512 11.34 -37.54 5.31
N ASN A 513 11.05 -38.39 6.30
CA ASN A 513 10.34 -39.64 6.07
C ASN A 513 8.88 -39.40 5.67
N LEU A 514 8.20 -38.41 6.25
CA LEU A 514 6.85 -38.02 5.87
C LEU A 514 6.79 -37.44 4.45
N GLU A 515 7.80 -36.66 4.05
CA GLU A 515 7.92 -36.14 2.68
C GLU A 515 8.07 -37.28 1.66
N LEU A 516 8.90 -38.29 1.94
CA LEU A 516 9.05 -39.48 1.09
C LEU A 516 7.74 -40.28 0.97
N GLN A 517 6.98 -40.41 2.06
CA GLN A 517 5.66 -41.06 2.02
C GLN A 517 4.63 -40.26 1.20
N LEU A 518 4.68 -38.93 1.28
CA LEU A 518 3.83 -38.05 0.49
C LEU A 518 4.16 -38.14 -1.01
N GLU A 519 5.44 -38.24 -1.37
CA GLU A 519 5.84 -38.42 -2.76
C GLU A 519 5.42 -39.79 -3.31
N ALA A 520 5.56 -40.86 -2.51
CA ALA A 520 5.11 -42.19 -2.90
C ALA A 520 3.59 -42.25 -3.12
N THR A 521 2.81 -41.61 -2.24
CA THR A 521 1.35 -41.54 -2.39
C THR A 521 0.92 -40.72 -3.61
N LYS A 522 1.59 -39.59 -3.89
CA LYS A 522 1.36 -38.81 -5.12
C LYS A 522 1.71 -39.60 -6.38
N ALA A 523 2.81 -40.34 -6.39
CA ALA A 523 3.21 -41.17 -7.52
C ALA A 523 2.20 -42.30 -7.79
N ASN A 524 1.69 -42.93 -6.74
CA ASN A 524 0.66 -43.96 -6.85
C ASN A 524 -0.68 -43.39 -7.33
N ALA A 525 -1.09 -42.22 -6.82
CA ALA A 525 -2.29 -41.53 -7.29
C ALA A 525 -2.18 -41.14 -8.78
N LYS A 526 -1.00 -40.70 -9.22
CA LYS A 526 -0.74 -40.39 -10.63
C LYS A 526 -0.83 -41.63 -11.52
N ARG A 527 -0.22 -42.75 -11.11
CA ARG A 527 -0.33 -44.03 -11.84
C ARG A 527 -1.76 -44.55 -11.91
N ALA A 528 -2.53 -44.40 -10.82
CA ALA A 528 -3.94 -44.79 -10.80
C ALA A 528 -4.79 -43.91 -11.75
N ALA A 529 -4.52 -42.61 -11.81
CA ALA A 529 -5.17 -41.70 -12.76
C ALA A 529 -4.81 -42.01 -14.22
N GLU A 530 -3.54 -42.34 -14.51
CA GLU A 530 -3.10 -42.75 -15.85
C GLU A 530 -3.70 -44.10 -16.29
N ALA A 531 -3.90 -45.04 -15.35
CA ALA A 531 -4.57 -46.32 -15.65
C ALA A 531 -6.07 -46.16 -15.95
N LEU A 532 -6.74 -45.17 -15.37
CA LEU A 532 -8.15 -44.85 -15.63
C LEU A 532 -8.39 -44.12 -16.97
N LEU A 533 -7.33 -43.55 -17.58
CA LEU A 533 -7.40 -42.85 -18.87
C LEU A 533 -7.11 -43.76 -20.08
N ASN A 534 -6.67 -45.00 -19.85
CA ASN A 534 -6.28 -45.97 -20.89
C ASN A 534 -7.24 -47.17 -21.00
N VAL A 535 -8.50 -47.03 -20.55
CA VAL A 535 -9.57 -48.05 -20.69
C VAL A 535 -10.64 -47.57 -21.65
#